data_AF-A0A4Y7JV67-F1
#
_entry.id   AF-A0A4Y7JV67-F1
#
_cell.length_a   1.000
_cell.length_b   1.000
_cell.length_c   1.000
_cell.angle_alpha   90.00
_cell.angle_beta   90.00
_cell.angle_gamma   90.00
#
_symmetry.space_group_name_H-M   'P 1'
#
loop_
_entity.id
_entity.type
_entity.pdbx_description
1 polymer ?
#
loop_
_entity_poly.entity_id
_entity_poly.type
_entity_poly.pdbx_seq_one_letter_code
_entity_poly.pdbx_strand_id
1 'polypeptide(L)'
;MSQKEEAAQQHQFIIHAALDIVQDLAWTTSAMFLKATDRFNDLVVSSYVTADGIKSFFQEVHELYIKILLNPLYLPGSRITSSHFDTKVRALARKYL
;
A
#
# COMPACT_ATOMS: atom_id res chain seq x y z
N MET A 1 -31.63 -2.67 26.37
CA MET A 1 -30.51 -3.13 25.52
C MET A 1 -29.45 -3.70 26.43
N SER A 2 -28.87 -4.83 26.06
CA SER A 2 -27.80 -5.45 26.84
C SER A 2 -26.53 -4.61 26.70
N GLN A 3 -25.74 -4.42 27.77
CA GLN A 3 -24.46 -3.69 27.72
C GLN A 3 -23.53 -4.17 26.59
N LYS A 4 -23.67 -5.45 26.20
CA LYS A 4 -22.92 -6.05 25.10
C LYS A 4 -23.31 -5.49 23.71
N GLU A 5 -24.57 -5.13 23.51
CA GLU A 5 -25.06 -4.55 22.25
C GLU A 5 -24.55 -3.13 22.06
N GLU A 6 -24.49 -2.35 23.14
CA GLU A 6 -23.98 -0.97 23.13
C GLU A 6 -22.48 -0.93 22.78
N ALA A 7 -21.69 -1.82 23.38
CA ALA A 7 -20.27 -1.97 23.03
C ALA A 7 -20.06 -2.38 21.56
N ALA A 8 -20.91 -3.26 21.03
CA ALA A 8 -20.85 -3.67 19.62
C ALA A 8 -21.15 -2.50 18.67
N GLN A 9 -22.15 -1.68 18.99
CA GLN A 9 -22.49 -0.47 18.22
C GLN A 9 -21.34 0.54 18.23
N GLN A 10 -20.70 0.73 19.39
CA GLN A 10 -19.52 1.60 19.51
C GLN A 10 -18.35 1.07 18.66
N HIS A 11 -18.03 -0.22 18.73
CA HIS A 11 -16.96 -0.80 17.90
C HIS A 11 -17.26 -0.65 16.40
N GLN A 12 -18.52 -0.86 16.00
CA GLN A 12 -18.93 -0.67 14.62
C GLN A 12 -18.67 0.78 14.17
N PHE A 13 -19.05 1.77 14.97
CA PHE A 13 -18.78 3.17 14.68
C PHE A 13 -17.28 3.46 14.53
N ILE A 14 -16.44 2.97 15.45
CA ILE A 14 -14.98 3.16 15.43
C ILE A 14 -14.38 2.56 14.15
N ILE A 15 -14.77 1.34 13.79
CA ILE A 15 -14.25 0.68 12.58
C ILE A 15 -14.65 1.45 11.32
N HIS A 16 -15.89 1.93 11.24
CA HIS A 16 -16.33 2.71 10.09
C HIS A 16 -15.59 4.04 9.97
N ALA A 17 -15.36 4.75 11.08
CA ALA A 17 -14.62 6.01 11.08
C ALA A 17 -13.16 5.82 10.62
N ALA A 18 -12.54 4.69 10.94
CA ALA A 18 -11.17 4.39 10.55
C ALA A 18 -11.00 4.11 9.04
N LEU A 19 -12.06 3.80 8.30
CA LEU A 19 -11.97 3.40 6.88
C LEU A 19 -11.38 4.49 5.98
N ASP A 20 -11.68 5.76 6.23
CA ASP A 20 -11.15 6.87 5.43
C ASP A 20 -9.63 6.96 5.57
N ILE A 21 -9.11 6.75 6.78
CA ILE A 21 -7.66 6.75 7.06
C ILE A 21 -7.00 5.53 6.38
N VAL A 22 -7.64 4.36 6.45
CA VAL A 22 -7.15 3.15 5.75
C VAL A 22 -7.04 3.39 4.26
N GLN A 23 -8.05 4.04 3.67
CA GLN A 23 -8.08 4.34 2.25
C GLN A 23 -6.89 5.23 1.86
N ASP A 24 -6.66 6.33 2.56
CA ASP A 24 -5.55 7.23 2.29
C ASP A 24 -4.19 6.54 2.43
N LEU A 25 -4.00 5.78 3.51
CA LEU A 25 -2.74 5.05 3.73
C LEU A 25 -2.49 4.00 2.64
N ALA A 26 -3.52 3.30 2.18
CA ALA A 26 -3.42 2.29 1.12
C ALA A 26 -2.96 2.86 -0.24
N TRP A 27 -2.99 4.19 -0.44
CA TRP A 27 -2.41 4.85 -1.62
C TRP A 27 -0.95 5.23 -1.44
N THR A 28 -0.45 5.32 -0.21
CA THR A 28 0.90 5.78 0.11
C THR A 28 1.90 4.66 0.35
N THR A 29 1.42 3.45 0.67
CA THR A 29 2.29 2.31 0.98
C THR A 29 1.82 1.03 0.28
N SER A 30 2.78 0.17 -0.06
CA SER A 30 2.54 -1.17 -0.58
C SER A 30 2.43 -2.24 0.52
N ALA A 31 2.54 -1.84 1.79
CA ALA A 31 2.37 -2.75 2.92
C ALA A 31 0.91 -3.21 3.04
N MET A 32 0.69 -4.53 3.08
CA MET A 32 -0.65 -5.11 3.27
C MET A 32 -1.14 -4.98 4.71
N PHE A 33 -0.24 -4.84 5.68
CA PHE A 33 -0.60 -4.68 7.09
C PHE A 33 -0.31 -3.26 7.55
N LEU A 34 -1.37 -2.52 7.87
CA LEU A 34 -1.30 -1.18 8.43
C LEU A 34 -1.52 -1.29 9.94
N LYS A 35 -0.42 -1.09 10.68
CA LYS A 35 -0.44 -1.19 12.14
C LYS A 35 -0.90 0.14 12.74
N ALA A 36 -1.83 0.06 13.69
CA ALA A 36 -2.33 1.23 14.42
C ALA A 36 -2.82 2.37 13.50
N THR A 37 -3.62 2.01 12.50
CA THR A 37 -4.23 2.92 11.53
C THR A 37 -5.08 4.01 12.21
N ASP A 38 -5.73 3.68 13.32
CA ASP A 38 -6.48 4.64 14.13
C ASP A 38 -6.45 4.25 15.62
N ARG A 39 -6.73 5.20 16.50
CA ARG A 39 -6.83 4.98 17.95
C ARG A 39 -7.99 5.76 18.54
N PHE A 40 -8.89 5.06 19.21
CA PHE A 40 -10.00 5.64 19.95
C PHE A 40 -10.00 5.13 21.41
N ASN A 41 -9.75 6.02 22.37
CA ASN A 41 -9.50 5.68 23.78
C ASN A 41 -8.39 4.61 23.92
N ASP A 42 -8.72 3.46 24.52
CA ASP A 42 -7.83 2.32 24.70
C ASP A 42 -7.86 1.33 23.52
N LEU A 43 -8.73 1.57 22.52
CA LEU A 43 -8.86 0.72 21.34
C LEU A 43 -7.90 1.18 20.26
N VAL A 44 -7.08 0.25 19.77
CA VAL A 44 -6.19 0.45 18.62
C VAL A 44 -6.77 -0.30 17.44
N VAL A 45 -7.01 0.42 16.34
CA VAL A 45 -7.47 -0.14 15.07
C VAL A 45 -6.26 -0.43 14.21
N SER A 46 -6.16 -1.65 13.69
CA SER A 46 -5.19 -2.02 12.65
C SER A 46 -5.96 -2.61 11.48
N SER A 47 -5.46 -2.45 10.26
CA SER A 47 -6.14 -2.93 9.07
C SER A 47 -5.23 -3.81 8.21
N TYR A 48 -5.85 -4.75 7.53
CA TYR A 48 -5.20 -5.54 6.49
C TYR A 48 -5.83 -5.17 5.15
N VAL A 49 -5.00 -4.64 4.25
CA VAL A 49 -5.39 -4.27 2.89
C VAL A 49 -4.95 -5.42 1.98
N THR A 50 -5.92 -6.03 1.30
CA THR A 50 -5.62 -7.08 0.33
C THR A 50 -4.85 -6.51 -0.86
N ALA A 51 -3.86 -7.27 -1.32
CA ALA A 51 -3.07 -6.87 -2.48
C ALA A 51 -3.94 -6.84 -3.74
N ASP A 52 -4.00 -5.67 -4.38
CA ASP A 52 -4.24 -5.63 -5.82
C ASP A 52 -2.88 -5.85 -6.49
N GLY A 53 -2.64 -7.09 -6.93
CA GLY A 53 -1.38 -7.51 -7.54
C GLY A 53 -1.01 -6.64 -8.74
N ILE A 54 -1.99 -6.29 -9.58
CA ILE A 54 -1.76 -5.48 -10.78
C ILE A 54 -1.36 -4.06 -10.38
N LYS A 55 -2.12 -3.41 -9.48
CA LYS A 55 -1.78 -2.07 -8.96
C LYS A 55 -0.38 -2.05 -8.35
N SER A 56 -0.08 -3.04 -7.50
CA SER A 56 1.19 -3.15 -6.78
C SER A 56 2.37 -3.35 -7.73
N PHE A 57 2.20 -4.20 -8.74
CA PHE A 57 3.19 -4.40 -9.81
C PHE A 57 3.52 -3.09 -10.53
N PHE A 58 2.49 -2.38 -11.02
CA PHE A 58 2.70 -1.15 -11.77
C PHE A 58 3.28 -0.03 -10.90
N GLN A 59 2.88 0.07 -9.63
CA GLN A 59 3.42 1.06 -8.70
C GLN A 59 4.93 0.86 -8.47
N GLU A 60 5.37 -0.37 -8.18
CA GLU A 60 6.80 -0.64 -7.95
C GLU A 60 7.64 -0.53 -9.23
N VAL A 61 7.10 -0.96 -10.38
CA VAL A 61 7.76 -0.76 -11.68
C VAL A 61 7.89 0.73 -12.02
N HIS A 62 6.86 1.52 -11.73
CA HIS A 62 6.88 2.97 -11.94
C HIS A 62 7.96 3.65 -11.09
N GLU A 63 8.07 3.31 -9.81
CA GLU A 63 9.16 3.84 -8.96
C GLU A 63 10.54 3.50 -9.52
N LEU A 64 10.73 2.26 -9.97
CA LEU A 64 12.00 1.83 -10.54
C LEU A 64 12.32 2.59 -11.83
N TYR A 65 11.30 2.82 -12.67
CA TYR A 65 11.41 3.61 -13.89
C TYR A 65 11.83 5.06 -13.61
N ILE A 66 11.17 5.73 -12.65
CA ILE A 66 11.51 7.10 -12.25
C ILE A 66 12.94 7.18 -11.69
N LYS A 67 13.38 6.21 -10.88
CA LYS A 67 14.77 6.16 -10.37
C LYS A 67 15.81 6.13 -11.49
N ILE A 68 15.51 5.50 -12.63
CA ILE A 68 16.39 5.52 -13.81
C ILE A 68 16.35 6.87 -14.51
N LEU A 69 15.16 7.43 -14.72
CA LEU A 69 15.03 8.74 -15.36
C LEU A 69 15.70 9.87 -14.57
N LEU A 70 15.73 9.77 -13.24
CA LEU A 70 16.38 10.74 -12.35
C LEU A 70 17.90 10.53 -12.23
N ASN A 71 18.47 9.47 -12.83
CA ASN A 71 19.91 9.29 -12.85
C ASN A 71 20.56 10.34 -13.78
N PRO A 72 21.48 11.19 -13.30
CA PRO A 72 22.16 12.20 -14.13
C PRO A 72 22.93 11.62 -15.33
N LEU A 73 23.26 10.33 -15.30
CA LEU A 73 23.94 9.62 -16.37
C LEU A 73 22.97 9.04 -17.42
N TYR A 74 21.66 9.12 -17.18
CA TYR A 74 20.65 8.67 -18.12
C TYR A 74 20.42 9.73 -19.20
N LEU A 75 20.41 9.31 -20.47
CA LEU A 75 20.09 10.18 -21.59
C LEU A 75 18.56 10.20 -21.79
N PRO A 76 17.87 11.34 -21.61
CA PRO A 76 16.43 11.43 -21.83
C PRO A 76 16.05 10.94 -23.24
N GLY A 77 15.01 10.10 -23.33
CA GLY A 77 14.56 9.51 -24.59
C GLY A 77 15.37 8.31 -25.09
N SER A 78 16.51 7.98 -24.46
CA SER A 78 17.20 6.72 -24.72
C SER A 78 16.42 5.52 -24.19
N ARG A 79 16.75 4.30 -24.65
CA ARG A 79 16.14 3.05 -24.16
C ARG A 79 16.79 2.62 -22.85
N ILE A 80 15.99 2.19 -21.88
CA ILE A 80 16.49 1.50 -20.67
C ILE A 80 17.02 0.12 -21.06
N THR A 81 18.33 -0.12 -20.89
CA THR A 81 19.02 -1.38 -21.22
C THR A 81 19.66 -2.05 -20.00
N SER A 82 19.33 -1.59 -18.79
CA SER A 82 19.95 -2.08 -17.56
C SER A 82 19.48 -3.49 -17.20
N SER A 83 20.42 -4.45 -17.14
CA SER A 83 20.13 -5.82 -16.67
C SER A 83 19.58 -5.85 -15.23
N HIS A 84 19.99 -4.90 -14.38
CA HIS A 84 19.46 -4.79 -13.02
C HIS A 84 17.97 -4.41 -13.03
N PHE A 85 17.57 -3.50 -13.92
CA PHE A 85 16.17 -3.12 -14.11
C PHE A 85 15.33 -4.34 -14.51
N ASP A 86 15.75 -5.05 -15.54
CA ASP A 86 15.05 -6.23 -16.07
C ASP A 86 14.88 -7.33 -15.02
N THR A 87 15.94 -7.58 -14.24
CA THR A 87 15.92 -8.56 -13.16
C THR A 87 14.89 -8.19 -12.09
N LYS A 88 14.83 -6.90 -11.71
CA LYS A 88 13.84 -6.43 -10.73
C LYS A 88 12.42 -6.48 -11.28
N VAL A 89 12.17 -6.01 -12.50
CA VAL A 89 10.83 -6.09 -13.12
C VAL A 89 10.34 -7.53 -13.18
N ARG A 90 11.21 -8.48 -13.56
CA ARG A 90 10.86 -9.91 -13.58
C ARG A 90 10.57 -10.47 -12.19
N ALA A 91 11.32 -10.05 -11.17
CA ALA A 91 11.04 -10.44 -9.79
C ALA A 91 9.70 -9.89 -9.30
N LEU A 92 9.37 -8.64 -9.65
CA LEU A 92 8.07 -8.02 -9.34
C LEU A 92 6.91 -8.73 -10.05
N ALA A 93 7.09 -9.09 -11.33
CA ALA A 93 6.10 -9.84 -12.07
C ALA A 93 5.80 -11.18 -11.37
N ARG A 94 6.82 -11.94 -10.99
CA ARG A 94 6.65 -13.20 -10.23
C ARG A 94 5.99 -13.04 -8.87
N LYS A 95 6.12 -11.86 -8.26
CA LYS A 95 5.56 -11.56 -6.93
C LYS A 95 4.07 -11.20 -7.01
N TYR A 96 3.65 -10.58 -8.10
CA TYR A 96 2.36 -9.88 -8.18
C TYR A 96 1.43 -10.32 -9.31
N LEU A 97 1.95 -11.04 -10.31
CA LEU A 97 1.21 -11.57 -11.47
C LEU A 97 1.30 -13.10 -11.47
#